data_AF-A0AAU2DFK1-F1
#
_entry.id   AF-A0AAU2DFK1-F1
#
_cell.length_a   1.000
_cell.length_b   1.000
_cell.length_c   1.000
_cell.angle_alpha   90.00
_cell.angle_beta   90.00
_cell.angle_gamma   90.00
#
_symmetry.space_group_name_H-M   'P 1'
#
loop_
_entity.id
_entity.type
_entity.pdbx_description
1 polymer ?
#
loop_
_entity_poly.entity_id
_entity_poly.type
_entity_poly.pdbx_seq_one_letter_code
_entity_poly.pdbx_strand_id
1 'polypeptide(L)'
;MTDTGSISDGFHTFDELYEFRLLFHAHAVRAWLAAGYPVVRSWKHHDGEPCFGGGWFIVMAQLPTGQVSNHYRANSWSLFGDVPEVETAPVWDGHSTTDVARRLRTLLSGDGSTSVAS
;
A
#
# COMPACT_ATOMS: atom_id res chain seq x y z
N MET A 1 15.40 -24.69 -9.88
CA MET A 1 14.23 -23.99 -9.33
C MET A 1 13.89 -22.87 -10.30
N THR A 2 12.64 -22.73 -10.71
CA THR A 2 12.20 -21.60 -11.52
C THR A 2 12.28 -20.34 -10.65
N ASP A 3 12.99 -19.33 -11.12
CA ASP A 3 12.91 -18.01 -10.50
C ASP A 3 11.45 -17.53 -10.64
N THR A 4 10.77 -17.34 -9.50
CA THR A 4 9.36 -16.95 -9.51
C THR A 4 9.20 -15.59 -10.16
N GLY A 5 10.19 -14.71 -10.03
CA GLY A 5 10.18 -13.38 -10.64
C GLY A 5 10.13 -13.42 -12.16
N SER A 6 10.79 -14.40 -12.79
CA SER A 6 10.84 -14.56 -14.24
C SER A 6 9.61 -15.26 -14.85
N ILE A 7 8.65 -15.71 -14.03
CA ILE A 7 7.40 -16.28 -14.54
C ILE A 7 6.65 -15.17 -15.28
N SER A 8 6.26 -15.46 -16.52
CA SER A 8 5.60 -14.50 -17.40
C SER A 8 4.17 -14.92 -17.75
N ASP A 9 3.29 -13.93 -17.91
CA ASP A 9 1.95 -14.09 -18.47
C ASP A 9 1.91 -13.98 -20.00
N GLY A 10 3.08 -13.86 -20.66
CA GLY A 10 3.25 -13.64 -22.10
C GLY A 10 3.46 -12.17 -22.48
N PHE A 11 3.23 -11.22 -21.56
CA PHE A 11 3.43 -9.78 -21.76
C PHE A 11 4.40 -9.19 -20.74
N HIS A 12 4.28 -9.61 -19.48
CA HIS A 12 5.10 -9.16 -18.36
C HIS A 12 5.60 -10.34 -17.53
N THR A 13 6.70 -10.14 -16.83
CA THR A 13 7.18 -11.03 -15.76
C THR A 13 6.56 -10.63 -14.42
N PHE A 14 6.59 -11.51 -13.42
CA PHE A 14 6.16 -11.15 -12.07
C PHE A 14 7.00 -10.02 -11.49
N ASP A 15 8.31 -9.98 -11.72
CA ASP A 15 9.13 -8.87 -11.23
C ASP A 15 8.69 -7.52 -11.82
N GLU A 16 8.40 -7.47 -13.13
CA GLU A 16 7.88 -6.27 -13.79
C GLU A 16 6.52 -5.84 -13.21
N LEU A 17 5.60 -6.79 -13.01
CA LEU A 17 4.28 -6.49 -12.42
C LEU A 17 4.39 -6.00 -10.96
N TYR A 18 5.32 -6.55 -10.18
CA TYR A 18 5.57 -6.09 -8.81
C TYR A 18 6.21 -4.69 -8.79
N GLU A 19 7.10 -4.39 -9.73
CA GLU A 19 7.67 -3.05 -9.90
C GLU A 19 6.60 -2.02 -10.29
N PHE A 20 5.74 -2.34 -11.26
CA PHE A 20 4.63 -1.47 -11.64
C PHE A 20 3.67 -1.22 -10.47
N ARG A 21 3.32 -2.26 -9.72
CA ARG A 21 2.49 -2.12 -8.51
C ARG A 21 3.13 -1.16 -7.50
N LEU A 22 4.43 -1.29 -7.25
CA LEU A 22 5.16 -0.40 -6.36
C LEU A 22 5.08 1.06 -6.83
N LEU A 23 5.40 1.30 -8.11
CA LEU A 23 5.42 2.66 -8.68
C LEU A 23 4.03 3.29 -8.72
N PHE A 24 3.02 2.56 -9.19
CA PHE A 24 1.64 3.05 -9.19
C PHE A 24 1.11 3.31 -7.78
N HIS A 25 1.46 2.47 -6.80
CA HIS A 25 1.07 2.72 -5.41
C HIS A 25 1.76 3.98 -4.85
N ALA A 26 3.04 4.20 -5.14
CA ALA A 26 3.73 5.42 -4.73
C ALA A 26 3.07 6.68 -5.33
N HIS A 27 2.65 6.65 -6.60
CA HIS A 27 1.87 7.73 -7.21
C HIS A 27 0.49 7.90 -6.55
N ALA A 28 -0.24 6.81 -6.32
CA ALA A 28 -1.57 6.85 -5.72
C ALA A 28 -1.54 7.42 -4.30
N VAL A 29 -0.56 7.02 -3.49
CA VAL A 29 -0.37 7.51 -2.13
C VAL A 29 -0.16 9.03 -2.09
N ARG A 30 0.62 9.60 -3.03
CA ARG A 30 0.79 11.06 -3.13
C ARG A 30 -0.53 11.76 -3.42
N ALA A 31 -1.36 11.18 -4.31
CA ALA A 31 -2.68 11.71 -4.59
C ALA A 31 -3.62 11.61 -3.38
N TRP A 32 -3.56 10.50 -2.63
CA TRP A 32 -4.35 10.32 -1.40
C TRP A 32 -3.95 11.30 -0.29
N LEU A 33 -2.65 11.52 -0.11
CA LEU A 33 -2.14 12.55 0.81
C LEU A 33 -2.63 13.94 0.41
N ALA A 34 -2.57 14.28 -0.89
CA ALA A 34 -3.07 15.56 -1.41
C ALA A 34 -4.59 15.72 -1.23
N ALA A 35 -5.33 14.60 -1.27
CA ALA A 35 -6.77 14.56 -0.99
C ALA A 35 -7.11 14.55 0.52
N GLY A 36 -6.10 14.57 1.41
CA GLY A 36 -6.28 14.58 2.86
C GLY A 36 -6.62 13.22 3.46
N TYR A 37 -6.46 12.12 2.73
CA TYR A 37 -6.63 10.78 3.30
C TYR A 37 -5.43 10.43 4.18
N PRO A 38 -5.66 9.83 5.37
CA PRO A 38 -4.55 9.38 6.22
C PRO A 38 -3.73 8.31 5.51
N VAL A 39 -2.44 8.56 5.32
CA VAL A 39 -1.48 7.57 4.84
C VAL A 39 -0.24 7.64 5.72
N VAL A 40 0.27 6.47 6.11
CA VAL A 40 1.49 6.35 6.91
C VAL A 40 2.39 5.25 6.35
N ARG A 41 3.68 5.31 6.70
CA ARG A 41 4.65 4.24 6.50
C ARG A 41 5.33 3.87 7.81
N SER A 42 5.69 2.60 7.97
CA SER A 42 6.33 2.09 9.18
C SER A 42 7.22 0.90 8.88
N TRP A 43 8.34 0.79 9.59
CA TRP A 43 9.18 -0.42 9.58
C TRP A 43 8.59 -1.56 10.41
N LYS A 44 7.64 -1.25 11.31
CA LYS A 44 7.02 -2.18 12.24
C LYS A 44 5.53 -2.35 11.99
N HIS A 45 5.03 -3.56 12.20
CA HIS A 45 3.60 -3.81 12.33
C HIS A 45 3.05 -3.16 13.61
N HIS A 46 1.74 -3.23 13.82
CA HIS A 46 1.07 -2.61 14.96
C HIS A 46 1.56 -3.15 16.31
N ASP A 47 1.88 -4.44 16.38
CA ASP A 47 2.41 -5.13 17.56
C ASP A 47 3.83 -4.71 17.94
N GLY A 48 4.49 -3.86 17.13
CA GLY A 48 5.85 -3.40 17.34
C GLY A 48 6.90 -4.30 16.71
N GLU A 49 6.52 -5.44 16.13
CA GLU A 49 7.46 -6.34 15.48
C GLU A 49 7.92 -5.78 14.12
N PRO A 50 9.21 -5.92 13.77
CA PRO A 50 9.68 -5.56 12.44
C PRO A 50 8.91 -6.31 11.35
N CYS A 51 8.54 -5.62 10.27
CA CYS A 51 7.84 -6.23 9.15
C CYS A 51 8.62 -7.46 8.63
N PHE A 52 8.03 -8.64 8.78
CA PHE A 52 8.61 -9.94 8.38
C PHE A 52 10.00 -10.22 8.97
N GLY A 53 10.29 -9.74 10.18
CA GLY A 53 11.59 -9.91 10.83
C GLY A 53 12.66 -8.91 10.37
N GLY A 54 12.28 -7.91 9.55
CA GLY A 54 13.16 -6.81 9.15
C GLY A 54 13.47 -6.78 7.64
N GLY A 55 14.00 -5.64 7.18
CA GLY A 55 14.29 -5.40 5.75
C GLY A 55 13.07 -5.06 4.90
N TRP A 56 11.88 -4.99 5.51
CA TRP A 56 10.63 -4.59 4.89
C TRP A 56 9.98 -3.45 5.67
N PHE A 57 9.12 -2.71 5.00
CA PHE A 57 8.24 -1.72 5.60
C PHE A 57 6.84 -1.86 5.04
N ILE A 58 5.87 -1.31 5.76
CA ILE A 58 4.46 -1.24 5.35
C ILE A 58 4.11 0.20 5.02
N VAL A 59 3.31 0.38 3.95
CA VAL A 59 2.59 1.62 3.66
C VAL A 59 1.11 1.32 3.80
N MET A 60 0.41 2.11 4.60
CA MET A 60 -1.00 1.92 4.90
C MET A 60 -1.77 3.22 4.70
N ALA A 61 -2.84 3.16 3.91
CA ALA A 61 -3.77 4.26 3.72
C ALA A 61 -5.13 3.89 4.33
N GLN A 62 -5.76 4.86 5.01
CA GLN A 62 -7.15 4.78 5.43
C GLN A 62 -8.01 5.55 4.42
N LEU A 63 -8.56 4.84 3.44
CA LEU A 63 -9.45 5.44 2.45
C LEU A 63 -10.89 5.51 2.98
N PRO A 64 -11.76 6.35 2.41
CA PRO A 64 -13.19 6.36 2.74
C PRO A 64 -13.87 4.99 2.54
N THR A 65 -13.33 4.18 1.63
CA THR A 65 -13.83 2.83 1.31
C THR A 65 -13.26 1.74 2.23
N GLY A 66 -12.25 2.06 3.04
CA GLY A 66 -11.59 1.15 3.98
C GLY A 66 -10.06 1.21 3.91
N GLN A 67 -9.40 0.42 4.76
CA GLN A 67 -7.94 0.35 4.81
C GLN A 67 -7.35 -0.30 3.54
N VAL A 68 -6.21 0.16 3.06
CA VAL A 68 -5.40 -0.59 2.09
C VAL A 68 -3.95 -0.54 2.54
N SER A 69 -3.23 -1.64 2.41
CA SER A 69 -1.82 -1.68 2.75
C SER A 69 -1.01 -2.57 1.83
N ASN A 70 0.28 -2.27 1.72
CA ASN A 70 1.27 -3.11 1.03
C ASN A 70 2.59 -3.07 1.79
N HIS A 71 3.33 -4.18 1.72
CA HIS A 71 4.70 -4.26 2.19
C HIS A 71 5.70 -4.15 1.04
N TYR A 72 6.82 -3.50 1.31
CA TYR A 72 7.90 -3.30 0.35
C TYR A 72 9.27 -3.51 0.98
N ARG A 73 10.27 -3.85 0.16
CA ARG A 73 11.66 -3.99 0.61
C ARG A 73 12.27 -2.62 0.90
N ALA A 74 13.23 -2.59 1.84
CA ALA A 74 13.88 -1.37 2.30
C ALA A 74 14.46 -0.47 1.18
N ASN A 75 14.93 -1.06 0.07
CA ASN A 75 15.45 -0.31 -1.08
C ASN A 75 14.42 0.61 -1.75
N SER A 76 13.13 0.39 -1.50
CA SER A 76 12.02 1.18 -2.06
C SER A 76 11.55 2.29 -1.11
N TRP A 77 12.16 2.43 0.07
CA TRP A 77 11.72 3.36 1.12
C TRP A 77 11.62 4.81 0.65
N SER A 78 12.60 5.27 -0.12
CA SER A 78 12.67 6.64 -0.63
C SER A 78 11.54 7.02 -1.60
N LEU A 79 10.91 6.04 -2.26
CA LEU A 79 9.77 6.30 -3.16
C LEU A 79 8.56 6.89 -2.41
N PHE A 80 8.46 6.58 -1.12
CA PHE A 80 7.41 7.05 -0.21
C PHE A 80 7.90 8.17 0.73
N GLY A 81 8.90 8.96 0.32
CA GLY A 81 9.50 10.02 1.15
C GLY A 81 8.52 11.08 1.69
N ASP A 82 7.41 11.32 0.98
CA ASP A 82 6.36 12.27 1.37
C ASP A 82 5.36 11.68 2.38
N VAL A 83 5.44 10.38 2.65
CA VAL A 83 4.51 9.68 3.55
C VAL A 83 5.01 9.82 4.98
N PRO A 84 4.16 10.30 5.92
CA PRO A 84 4.47 10.35 7.33
C PRO A 84 4.97 9.00 7.86
N GLU A 85 6.14 9.01 8.49
CA GLU A 85 6.70 7.85 9.18
C GLU A 85 6.13 7.78 10.60
N VAL A 86 5.71 6.60 11.02
CA VAL A 86 5.21 6.31 12.36
C VAL A 86 6.00 5.14 12.97
N GLU A 87 6.07 5.09 14.29
CA GLU A 87 6.81 4.04 15.01
C GLU A 87 6.21 2.64 14.74
N THR A 88 4.88 2.53 14.77
CA THR A 88 4.15 1.30 14.44
C THR A 88 3.00 1.59 13.49
N ALA A 89 2.72 0.66 12.59
CA ALA A 89 1.59 0.79 11.69
C ALA A 89 0.26 0.75 12.47
N PRO A 90 -0.83 1.36 11.95
CA PRO A 90 -2.16 1.19 12.52
C PRO A 90 -2.59 -0.28 12.57
N VAL A 91 -3.54 -0.60 13.45
CA VAL A 91 -4.11 -1.95 13.57
C VAL A 91 -4.63 -2.41 12.21
N TRP A 92 -4.24 -3.61 11.79
CA TRP A 92 -4.76 -4.22 10.57
C TRP A 92 -6.24 -4.57 10.75
N ASP A 93 -7.08 -4.14 9.80
CA ASP A 93 -8.53 -4.37 9.87
C ASP A 93 -8.97 -5.76 9.36
N GLY A 94 -8.02 -6.66 9.09
CA GLY A 94 -8.30 -8.03 8.62
C GLY A 94 -8.60 -8.15 7.12
N HIS A 95 -8.36 -7.11 6.32
CA HIS A 95 -8.71 -7.10 4.91
C HIS A 95 -7.98 -8.16 4.06
N SER A 96 -8.71 -8.79 3.15
CA SER A 96 -8.15 -9.64 2.10
C SER A 96 -7.71 -8.83 0.88
N THR A 97 -7.01 -9.46 -0.06
CA THR A 97 -6.71 -8.86 -1.38
C THR A 97 -7.99 -8.54 -2.16
N THR A 98 -9.05 -9.35 -2.00
CA THR A 98 -10.38 -9.09 -2.57
C THR A 98 -10.99 -7.83 -1.99
N ASP A 99 -10.84 -7.59 -0.68
CA ASP A 99 -11.28 -6.36 -0.05
C ASP A 99 -10.54 -5.14 -0.59
N VAL A 100 -9.21 -5.21 -0.69
CA VAL A 100 -8.40 -4.13 -1.28
C VAL A 100 -8.87 -3.80 -2.70
N ALA A 101 -9.03 -4.82 -3.55
CA ALA A 101 -9.50 -4.62 -4.93
C ALA A 101 -10.90 -3.99 -4.97
N ARG A 102 -11.83 -4.43 -4.11
CA ARG A 102 -13.16 -3.85 -4.00
C ARG A 102 -13.10 -2.39 -3.53
N ARG A 103 -12.32 -2.08 -2.50
CA ARG A 103 -12.15 -0.73 -1.93
C ARG A 103 -11.61 0.26 -2.95
N LEU A 104 -10.61 -0.16 -3.73
CA LEU A 104 -10.03 0.66 -4.80
C LEU A 104 -11.02 0.86 -5.95
N ARG A 105 -11.76 -0.17 -6.37
CA ARG A 105 -12.83 -0.03 -7.38
C ARG A 105 -13.91 0.94 -6.95
N THR A 106 -14.41 0.83 -5.71
CA THR A 106 -15.41 1.75 -5.17
C THR A 106 -14.89 3.19 -5.14
N LEU A 107 -13.62 3.41 -4.78
CA LEU A 107 -13.04 4.74 -4.78
C LEU A 107 -12.94 5.32 -6.21
N LEU A 108 -12.55 4.51 -7.20
CA LEU A 108 -12.47 4.91 -8.61
C LEU A 108 -13.84 5.24 -9.22
N SER A 109 -14.91 4.57 -8.78
CA SER A 109 -16.28 4.86 -9.24
C SER A 109 -16.85 6.18 -8.72
N GLY A 110 -16.20 6.84 -7.75
CA GLY A 110 -16.71 8.07 -7.11
C GLY A 110 -17.75 7.84 -6.01
N ASP A 111 -18.20 6.59 -5.83
CA ASP A 111 -19.17 6.17 -4.81
C ASP A 111 -18.64 6.26 -3.37
N GLY A 112 -17.36 6.59 -3.19
CA GLY A 112 -16.69 6.78 -1.90
C GLY A 112 -16.69 8.21 -1.36
N SER A 113 -17.33 9.18 -2.04
CA SER A 113 -17.40 10.56 -1.56
C SER A 113 -18.50 10.75 -0.51
N THR A 114 -18.31 10.20 0.69
CA THR A 114 -19.01 10.73 1.87
C THR A 114 -18.23 11.94 2.37
N SER A 115 -18.92 13.07 2.38
CA SER A 115 -18.45 14.35 2.92
C SER A 115 -17.76 14.13 4.26
N VAL A 116 -16.48 14.50 4.36
CA VAL A 116 -15.92 14.84 5.66
C VAL A 116 -16.56 16.17 6.03
N ALA A 117 -17.57 16.11 6.89
CA ALA A 117 -18.15 17.29 7.50
C ALA A 117 -17.05 17.99 8.30
N SER A 118 -16.79 19.25 7.93
CA SER A 118 -16.15 20.26 8.77
C SER A 118 -17.15 21.38 9.01
#